data_AF-A0A1S8B030-F1
#
_entry.id   AF-A0A1S8B030-F1
#
_cell.length_a   1.000
_cell.length_b   1.000
_cell.length_c   1.000
_cell.angle_alpha   90.00
_cell.angle_beta   90.00
_cell.angle_gamma   90.00
#
_symmetry.space_group_name_H-M   'P 1'
#
loop_
_entity.id
_entity.type
_entity.pdbx_description
1 polymer ?
#
loop_
_entity_poly.entity_id
_entity_poly.type
_entity_poly.pdbx_seq_one_letter_code
_entity_poly.pdbx_strand_id
1 'polypeptide(L)'
;MVSEAECLEALREAAERLGESPTKAQYEELGLTPASATIIRTCGGWNDAKETAGLETAPSTGSRVQPKPDDVELPPEFVWEELSVDQRWHYRNVDWNTERSLRRRSRLRSWLDDIKQERGCSRCGADSVACLDFHHVETATKEMAVGKMVTYGYGKDRLREEFEKCEILCANCHRKLHYTEPERDRRRWVHDRKRATGCARCTEANSACLDFHHDSNTKGASVTRLVADGRTRDRIRTEIEQCTVLCANCHRKEHYEPPEYESP
;
A
#
# COMPACT_ATOMS: atom_id res chain seq x y z
N MET A 1 14.96 33.84 -40.83
CA MET A 1 13.85 33.83 -39.86
C MET A 1 12.59 33.94 -40.70
N VAL A 2 11.63 33.03 -40.50
CA VAL A 2 10.35 33.11 -41.22
C VAL A 2 9.58 34.32 -40.72
N SER A 3 9.17 35.19 -41.64
CA SER A 3 8.40 36.40 -41.37
C SER A 3 6.93 36.09 -41.15
N GLU A 4 6.23 37.01 -40.48
CA GLU A 4 4.79 36.92 -40.27
C GLU A 4 4.03 36.84 -41.61
N ALA A 5 4.45 37.62 -42.61
CA ALA A 5 3.86 37.59 -43.96
C ALA A 5 3.94 36.19 -44.62
N GLU A 6 5.08 35.49 -44.48
CA GLU A 6 5.23 34.12 -45.00
C GLU A 6 4.33 33.11 -44.27
N CYS A 7 4.07 33.32 -42.98
CA CYS A 7 3.13 32.50 -42.21
C CYS A 7 1.67 32.71 -42.68
N LEU A 8 1.27 33.96 -42.94
CA LEU A 8 -0.09 34.28 -43.40
C LEU A 8 -0.35 33.76 -44.82
N GLU A 9 0.65 33.86 -45.71
CA GLU A 9 0.51 33.41 -47.09
C GLU A 9 0.34 31.88 -47.17
N ALA A 10 1.10 31.13 -46.38
CA ALA A 10 0.95 29.68 -46.31
C ALA A 10 -0.43 29.25 -45.79
N LEU A 11 -1.03 30.03 -44.85
CA LEU A 11 -2.40 29.78 -44.39
C LEU A 11 -3.44 30.04 -45.49
N ARG A 12 -3.26 31.07 -46.31
CA ARG A 12 -4.14 31.36 -47.45
C ARG A 12 -4.01 30.28 -48.54
N GLU A 13 -2.79 29.85 -48.83
CA GLU A 13 -2.52 28.75 -49.76
C GLU A 13 -3.19 27.45 -49.29
N ALA A 14 -3.12 27.15 -47.98
CA ALA A 14 -3.81 26.01 -47.39
C ALA A 14 -5.33 26.13 -47.54
N ALA A 15 -5.89 27.32 -47.31
CA ALA A 15 -7.32 27.56 -47.46
C ALA A 15 -7.80 27.41 -48.90
N GLU A 16 -7.01 27.89 -49.87
CA GLU A 16 -7.32 27.74 -51.30
C GLU A 16 -7.31 26.26 -51.73
N ARG A 17 -6.34 25.47 -51.24
CA ARG A 17 -6.24 24.04 -51.55
C ARG A 17 -7.38 23.21 -50.96
N LEU A 18 -7.87 23.58 -49.79
CA LEU A 18 -8.95 22.87 -49.09
C LEU A 18 -10.34 23.39 -49.47
N GLY A 19 -10.43 24.58 -50.06
CA GLY A 19 -11.70 25.27 -50.33
C GLY A 19 -12.40 25.77 -49.06
N GLU A 20 -11.74 25.70 -47.90
CA GLU A 20 -12.26 26.08 -46.59
C GLU A 20 -11.12 26.56 -45.68
N SER A 21 -11.49 27.21 -44.57
CA SER A 21 -10.52 27.70 -43.60
C SER A 21 -9.83 26.53 -42.85
N PRO A 22 -8.51 26.35 -42.97
CA PRO A 22 -7.82 25.12 -42.52
C PRO A 22 -7.84 24.93 -40.99
N THR A 23 -8.11 23.72 -40.52
CA THR A 23 -7.72 23.30 -39.17
C THR A 23 -6.21 23.09 -39.09
N LYS A 24 -5.65 23.10 -37.87
CA LYS A 24 -4.22 22.84 -37.67
C LYS A 24 -3.80 21.46 -38.24
N ALA A 25 -4.63 20.44 -38.04
CA ALA A 25 -4.36 19.09 -38.53
C ALA A 25 -4.39 19.03 -40.06
N GLN A 26 -5.38 19.64 -40.72
CA GLN A 26 -5.46 19.70 -42.18
C GLN A 26 -4.25 20.43 -42.79
N TYR A 27 -3.80 21.54 -42.18
CA TYR A 27 -2.60 22.24 -42.64
C TYR A 27 -1.34 21.37 -42.56
N GLU A 28 -1.17 20.61 -41.47
CA GLU A 28 -0.04 19.70 -41.30
C GLU A 28 -0.06 18.56 -42.34
N GLU A 29 -1.24 18.05 -42.69
CA GLU A 29 -1.43 17.01 -43.70
C GLU A 29 -1.08 17.48 -45.12
N LEU A 30 -1.28 18.77 -45.42
CA LEU A 30 -0.86 19.38 -46.69
C LEU A 30 0.68 19.48 -46.84
N GLY A 31 1.44 19.28 -45.76
CA GLY A 31 2.91 19.32 -45.79
C GLY A 31 3.49 20.70 -46.14
N LEU A 32 2.74 21.78 -45.92
CA LEU A 32 3.16 23.14 -46.27
C LEU A 32 4.22 23.69 -45.32
N THR A 33 5.05 24.59 -45.86
CA THR A 33 6.04 25.36 -45.10
C THR A 33 5.67 26.83 -45.10
N PRO A 34 5.79 27.54 -43.96
CA PRO A 34 6.38 27.12 -42.69
C PRO A 34 5.51 26.15 -41.87
N ALA A 35 6.13 25.30 -41.06
CA ALA A 35 5.41 24.36 -40.19
C ALA A 35 4.45 25.08 -39.23
N SER A 36 3.35 24.40 -38.85
CA SER A 36 2.30 24.94 -37.97
C SER A 36 2.84 25.55 -36.66
N ALA A 37 3.86 24.92 -36.06
CA ALA A 37 4.53 25.41 -34.86
C ALA A 37 5.28 26.73 -35.08
N THR A 38 5.85 26.94 -36.27
CA THR A 38 6.49 28.20 -36.64
C THR A 38 5.46 29.30 -36.79
N ILE A 39 4.31 29.02 -37.41
CA ILE A 39 3.19 29.96 -37.52
C ILE A 39 2.70 30.40 -36.13
N ILE A 40 2.46 29.43 -35.22
CA ILE A 40 2.01 29.74 -33.84
C ILE A 40 3.02 30.65 -33.10
N ARG A 41 4.31 30.36 -33.23
CA ARG A 41 5.36 31.13 -32.56
C ARG A 41 5.53 32.54 -33.14
N THR A 42 5.41 32.67 -34.46
CA THR A 42 5.59 33.96 -35.15
C THR A 42 4.36 34.85 -35.01
N CYS A 43 3.15 34.28 -35.05
CA CYS A 43 1.88 35.02 -35.08
C CYS A 43 1.14 35.02 -33.72
N GLY A 44 1.74 34.53 -32.64
CA GLY A 44 1.14 34.53 -31.28
C GLY A 44 0.13 33.41 -31.01
N GLY A 45 -0.51 32.87 -32.05
CA GLY A 45 -1.49 31.79 -31.93
C GLY A 45 -1.96 31.29 -33.29
N TRP A 46 -2.54 30.08 -33.33
CA TRP A 46 -3.10 29.52 -34.57
C TRP A 46 -4.34 30.30 -35.04
N ASN A 47 -5.23 30.65 -34.11
CA ASN A 47 -6.42 31.43 -34.43
C ASN A 47 -6.05 32.89 -34.75
N ASP A 48 -5.09 33.48 -34.03
CA ASP A 48 -4.58 34.83 -34.30
C ASP A 48 -3.99 34.94 -35.73
N ALA A 49 -3.24 33.91 -36.16
CA ALA A 49 -2.73 33.83 -37.52
C ALA A 49 -3.84 33.71 -38.58
N LYS A 50 -4.87 32.90 -38.31
CA LYS A 50 -6.03 32.76 -39.22
C LYS A 50 -6.85 34.05 -39.31
N GLU A 51 -7.09 34.73 -38.18
CA GLU A 51 -7.78 36.03 -38.15
C GLU A 51 -7.03 37.07 -38.97
N THR A 52 -5.71 37.16 -38.77
CA THR A 52 -4.85 38.09 -39.53
C THR A 52 -4.77 37.73 -41.02
N ALA A 53 -4.88 36.44 -41.36
CA ALA A 53 -4.93 35.98 -42.75
C ALA A 53 -6.29 36.23 -43.44
N GLY A 54 -7.32 36.64 -42.69
CA GLY A 54 -8.69 36.82 -43.19
C GLY A 54 -9.49 35.52 -43.27
N LEU A 55 -9.10 34.49 -42.51
CA LEU A 55 -9.69 33.16 -42.51
C LEU A 55 -10.58 32.94 -41.29
N GLU A 56 -11.68 32.20 -41.47
CA GLU A 56 -12.60 31.90 -40.37
C GLU A 56 -11.91 31.12 -39.25
N THR A 57 -11.99 31.61 -38.01
CA THR A 57 -11.48 30.89 -36.84
C THR A 57 -12.57 30.01 -36.25
N ALA A 58 -12.23 28.77 -35.92
CA ALA A 58 -13.04 27.97 -35.02
C ALA A 58 -12.51 28.20 -33.60
N PRO A 59 -13.22 28.93 -32.72
CA PRO A 59 -12.88 28.93 -31.31
C PRO A 59 -12.96 27.48 -30.80
N SER A 60 -12.04 27.08 -29.93
CA SER A 60 -12.10 25.79 -29.25
C SER A 60 -13.28 25.81 -28.26
N THR A 61 -14.50 25.73 -28.77
CA THR A 61 -15.72 25.65 -27.97
C THR A 61 -15.97 24.19 -27.62
N GLY A 62 -15.62 23.81 -26.41
CA GLY A 62 -15.86 22.47 -25.90
C GLY A 62 -15.06 22.23 -24.63
N SER A 63 -15.64 21.48 -23.70
CA SER A 63 -14.89 20.99 -22.56
C SER A 63 -13.76 20.09 -23.06
N ARG A 64 -12.52 20.36 -22.66
CA ARG A 64 -11.39 19.46 -22.89
C ARG A 64 -11.42 18.23 -21.96
N VAL A 65 -12.40 18.19 -21.06
CA VAL A 65 -12.60 17.08 -20.13
C VAL A 65 -13.36 15.98 -20.85
N GLN A 66 -12.70 14.83 -20.99
CA GLN A 66 -13.32 13.60 -21.48
C GLN A 66 -14.38 13.12 -20.48
N PRO A 67 -15.45 12.45 -20.92
CA PRO A 67 -16.49 11.92 -20.04
C PRO A 67 -15.92 10.97 -18.97
N LYS A 68 -16.64 10.83 -17.86
CA LYS A 68 -16.27 9.93 -16.76
C LYS A 68 -16.23 8.48 -17.28
N PRO A 69 -15.13 7.75 -17.10
CA PRO A 69 -15.10 6.31 -17.36
C PRO A 69 -16.13 5.55 -16.49
N ASP A 70 -16.68 4.46 -17.02
CA ASP A 70 -17.71 3.65 -16.32
C ASP A 70 -17.17 2.94 -15.08
N ASP A 71 -15.90 2.56 -15.11
CA ASP A 71 -15.15 1.87 -14.05
C ASP A 71 -14.70 2.80 -12.91
N VAL A 72 -14.91 4.11 -13.03
CA VAL A 72 -14.55 5.09 -12.00
C VAL A 72 -15.74 5.40 -11.10
N GLU A 73 -15.68 5.00 -9.84
CA GLU A 73 -16.63 5.41 -8.81
C GLU A 73 -16.26 6.78 -8.22
N LEU A 74 -17.23 7.68 -8.15
CA LEU A 74 -17.09 9.00 -7.51
C LEU A 74 -18.09 9.11 -6.36
N PRO A 75 -17.70 9.72 -5.23
CA PRO A 75 -18.65 10.09 -4.20
C PRO A 75 -19.75 11.01 -4.75
N PRO A 76 -21.00 10.92 -4.24
CA PRO A 76 -22.17 11.63 -4.80
C PRO A 76 -22.02 13.16 -4.86
N GLU A 77 -21.17 13.74 -4.03
CA GLU A 77 -20.89 15.17 -3.96
C GLU A 77 -19.95 15.69 -5.06
N PHE A 78 -19.31 14.81 -5.83
CA PHE A 78 -18.36 15.21 -6.87
C PHE A 78 -18.92 15.05 -8.28
N VAL A 79 -18.75 16.09 -9.09
CA VAL A 79 -19.08 16.10 -10.52
C VAL A 79 -17.78 15.99 -11.33
N TRP A 80 -17.68 14.98 -12.21
CA TRP A 80 -16.45 14.64 -12.92
C TRP A 80 -15.86 15.79 -13.75
N GLU A 81 -16.73 16.57 -14.39
CA GLU A 81 -16.37 17.71 -15.24
C GLU A 81 -15.78 18.86 -14.41
N GLU A 82 -16.19 19.00 -13.16
CA GLU A 82 -15.77 20.06 -12.23
C GLU A 82 -14.47 19.73 -11.50
N LEU A 83 -14.07 18.45 -11.49
CA LEU A 83 -12.82 18.02 -10.88
C LEU A 83 -11.61 18.70 -11.54
N SER A 84 -10.54 18.87 -10.78
CA SER A 84 -9.24 19.23 -11.35
C SER A 84 -8.67 18.06 -12.16
N VAL A 85 -7.66 18.34 -12.98
CA VAL A 85 -6.92 17.29 -13.71
C VAL A 85 -6.33 16.26 -12.73
N ASP A 86 -5.78 16.72 -11.61
CA ASP A 86 -5.18 15.86 -10.59
C ASP A 86 -6.23 15.01 -9.86
N GLN A 87 -7.40 15.56 -9.56
CA GLN A 87 -8.50 14.83 -8.94
C GLN A 87 -9.03 13.72 -9.86
N ARG A 88 -9.24 14.02 -11.15
CA ARG A 88 -9.62 12.99 -12.15
C ARG A 88 -8.55 11.91 -12.26
N TRP A 89 -7.28 12.29 -12.25
CA TRP A 89 -6.18 11.32 -12.25
C TRP A 89 -6.23 10.44 -10.99
N HIS A 90 -6.47 10.99 -9.81
CA HIS A 90 -6.56 10.23 -8.57
C HIS A 90 -7.65 9.16 -8.63
N TYR A 91 -8.88 9.54 -9.01
CA TYR A 91 -10.01 8.61 -9.11
C TYR A 91 -9.85 7.56 -10.21
N ARG A 92 -9.22 7.92 -11.34
CA ARG A 92 -8.92 6.95 -12.42
C ARG A 92 -7.86 5.93 -12.01
N ASN A 93 -6.92 6.32 -11.14
CA ASN A 93 -5.75 5.50 -10.82
C ASN A 93 -5.84 4.91 -9.40
N VAL A 94 -7.03 4.80 -8.79
CA VAL A 94 -7.18 4.24 -7.43
C VAL A 94 -6.63 2.82 -7.38
N ASP A 95 -7.01 1.95 -8.31
CA ASP A 95 -6.55 0.56 -8.37
C ASP A 95 -5.04 0.49 -8.58
N TRP A 96 -4.52 1.25 -9.54
CA TRP A 96 -3.09 1.32 -9.81
C TRP A 96 -2.29 1.86 -8.62
N ASN A 97 -2.77 2.90 -7.93
CA ASN A 97 -2.15 3.45 -6.72
C ASN A 97 -2.19 2.47 -5.56
N THR A 98 -3.30 1.74 -5.43
CA THR A 98 -3.50 0.69 -4.42
C THR A 98 -2.55 -0.46 -4.67
N GLU A 99 -2.48 -0.97 -5.90
CA GLU A 99 -1.60 -2.04 -6.32
C GLU A 99 -0.12 -1.63 -6.17
N ARG A 100 0.26 -0.43 -6.61
CA ARG A 100 1.61 0.13 -6.41
C ARG A 100 1.97 0.17 -4.93
N SER A 101 1.05 0.58 -4.07
CA SER A 101 1.26 0.64 -2.62
C SER A 101 1.37 -0.76 -2.00
N LEU A 102 0.57 -1.73 -2.47
CA LEU A 102 0.66 -3.14 -2.09
C LEU A 102 2.01 -3.75 -2.48
N ARG A 103 2.43 -3.61 -3.74
CA ARG A 103 3.73 -4.10 -4.24
C ARG A 103 4.89 -3.49 -3.47
N ARG A 104 4.86 -2.18 -3.20
CA ARG A 104 5.87 -1.51 -2.37
C ARG A 104 5.93 -2.10 -0.96
N ARG A 105 4.78 -2.34 -0.31
CA ARG A 105 4.73 -2.95 1.02
C ARG A 105 5.23 -4.40 1.00
N SER A 106 4.89 -5.18 -0.03
CA SER A 106 5.39 -6.55 -0.21
C SER A 106 6.92 -6.56 -0.27
N ARG A 107 7.53 -5.75 -1.15
CA ARG A 107 9.00 -5.66 -1.30
C ARG A 107 9.71 -5.23 -0.02
N LEU A 108 9.15 -4.30 0.73
CA LEU A 108 9.72 -3.89 2.02
C LEU A 108 9.60 -4.99 3.08
N ARG A 109 8.50 -5.75 3.09
CA ARG A 109 8.34 -6.90 3.98
C ARG A 109 9.35 -8.00 3.64
N SER A 110 9.48 -8.38 2.38
CA SER A 110 10.48 -9.36 1.93
C SER A 110 11.90 -8.95 2.35
N TRP A 111 12.28 -7.69 2.12
CA TRP A 111 13.59 -7.19 2.54
C TRP A 111 13.82 -7.26 4.06
N LEU A 112 12.80 -6.94 4.86
CA LEU A 112 12.89 -7.07 6.32
C LEU A 112 12.91 -8.53 6.77
N ASP A 113 12.22 -9.40 6.05
CA ASP A 113 12.14 -10.83 6.30
C ASP A 113 13.50 -11.51 6.02
N ASP A 114 14.21 -11.11 4.96
CA ASP A 114 15.59 -11.53 4.69
C ASP A 114 16.51 -11.17 5.88
N ILE A 115 16.43 -9.93 6.37
CA ILE A 115 17.24 -9.48 7.52
C ILE A 115 16.94 -10.29 8.78
N LYS A 116 15.67 -10.57 9.07
CA LYS A 116 15.30 -11.38 10.23
C LYS A 116 15.84 -12.79 10.10
N GLN A 117 15.70 -13.41 8.93
CA GLN A 117 16.15 -14.78 8.68
C GLN A 117 17.68 -14.89 8.79
N GLU A 118 18.42 -13.95 8.21
CA GLU A 118 19.89 -13.89 8.29
C GLU A 118 20.40 -13.79 9.73
N ARG A 119 19.73 -12.98 10.56
CA ARG A 119 20.15 -12.75 11.96
C ARG A 119 19.69 -13.84 12.90
N GLY A 120 18.49 -14.41 12.67
CA GLY A 120 17.84 -15.35 13.57
C GLY A 120 17.56 -14.77 14.96
N CYS A 121 16.91 -15.55 15.82
CA CYS A 121 16.63 -15.17 17.19
C CYS A 121 17.93 -15.13 18.01
N SER A 122 18.26 -13.95 18.57
CA SER A 122 19.46 -13.73 19.39
C SER A 122 19.54 -14.60 20.64
N ARG A 123 18.42 -15.14 21.12
CA ARG A 123 18.33 -15.89 22.39
C ARG A 123 18.34 -17.40 22.22
N CYS A 124 17.75 -17.91 21.14
CA CYS A 124 17.55 -19.36 20.96
C CYS A 124 17.91 -19.88 19.57
N GLY A 125 18.38 -19.02 18.66
CA GLY A 125 18.81 -19.41 17.32
C GLY A 125 17.70 -19.80 16.34
N ALA A 126 16.42 -19.66 16.71
CA ALA A 126 15.32 -19.89 15.76
C ALA A 126 15.42 -18.92 14.59
N ASP A 127 15.25 -19.41 13.36
CA ASP A 127 15.53 -18.68 12.11
C ASP A 127 14.30 -18.52 11.20
N SER A 128 13.23 -19.26 11.48
CA SER A 128 11.99 -19.17 10.72
C SER A 128 11.37 -17.78 10.80
N VAL A 129 11.41 -17.05 9.69
CA VAL A 129 10.91 -15.67 9.59
C VAL A 129 9.49 -15.46 10.10
N ALA A 130 8.61 -16.46 9.88
CA ALA A 130 7.24 -16.49 10.38
C ALA A 130 7.10 -16.19 11.88
N CYS A 131 8.12 -16.54 12.69
CA CYS A 131 8.09 -16.33 14.13
C CYS A 131 9.03 -15.23 14.64
N LEU A 132 9.75 -14.52 13.76
CA LEU A 132 10.74 -13.51 14.16
C LEU A 132 10.16 -12.10 14.20
N ASP A 133 10.55 -11.35 15.22
CA ASP A 133 10.20 -9.95 15.45
C ASP A 133 11.46 -9.10 15.64
N PHE A 134 11.38 -7.84 15.22
CA PHE A 134 12.29 -6.80 15.68
C PHE A 134 11.89 -6.38 17.10
N HIS A 135 12.77 -6.61 18.07
CA HIS A 135 12.62 -6.19 19.46
C HIS A 135 13.57 -5.03 19.76
N HIS A 136 13.02 -3.86 20.10
CA HIS A 136 13.81 -2.72 20.55
C HIS A 136 14.46 -3.00 21.90
N VAL A 137 15.80 -2.99 21.94
CA VAL A 137 16.57 -3.19 23.18
C VAL A 137 16.33 -2.04 24.16
N GLU A 138 16.28 -0.82 23.64
CA GLU A 138 15.93 0.39 24.40
C GLU A 138 14.65 0.99 23.84
N THR A 139 13.60 1.01 24.66
CA THR A 139 12.28 1.49 24.21
C THR A 139 12.16 3.02 24.18
N ALA A 140 13.10 3.75 24.78
CA ALA A 140 13.09 5.22 24.84
C ALA A 140 13.51 5.89 23.52
N THR A 141 14.26 5.18 22.67
CA THR A 141 14.85 5.71 21.43
C THR A 141 14.12 5.23 20.17
N LYS A 142 13.07 4.42 20.34
CA LYS A 142 12.25 3.93 19.23
C LYS A 142 11.32 5.02 18.72
N GLU A 143 11.21 5.13 17.41
CA GLU A 143 10.22 5.97 16.77
C GLU A 143 8.90 5.19 16.65
N MET A 144 8.98 3.96 16.12
CA MET A 144 7.82 3.13 15.85
C MET A 144 8.22 1.67 15.65
N ALA A 145 7.27 0.74 15.82
CA ALA A 145 7.48 -0.64 15.39
C ALA A 145 7.79 -0.69 13.88
N VAL A 146 8.88 -1.37 13.51
CA VAL A 146 9.38 -1.49 12.11
C VAL A 146 8.26 -1.95 11.15
N GLY A 147 7.44 -2.93 11.55
CA GLY A 147 6.32 -3.40 10.73
C GLY A 147 5.23 -2.34 10.48
N LYS A 148 5.00 -1.42 11.43
CA LYS A 148 4.07 -0.29 11.24
C LYS A 148 4.64 0.75 10.29
N MET A 149 5.95 1.02 10.34
CA MET A 149 6.60 1.96 9.42
C MET A 149 6.41 1.58 7.95
N VAL A 150 6.40 0.27 7.63
CA VAL A 150 6.06 -0.22 6.29
C VAL A 150 4.64 0.17 5.89
N THR A 151 3.67 -0.02 6.79
CA THR A 151 2.26 0.35 6.57
C THR A 151 2.08 1.86 6.41
N TYR A 152 2.82 2.68 7.15
CA TYR A 152 2.81 4.14 7.05
C TYR A 152 3.65 4.70 5.89
N GLY A 153 4.23 3.84 5.05
CA GLY A 153 4.90 4.29 3.83
C GLY A 153 6.34 4.80 4.01
N TYR A 154 7.00 4.53 5.13
CA TYR A 154 8.38 4.97 5.37
C TYR A 154 9.35 4.36 4.36
N GLY A 155 10.42 5.10 4.03
CA GLY A 155 11.48 4.67 3.12
C GLY A 155 12.45 3.66 3.75
N LYS A 156 13.26 3.00 2.91
CA LYS A 156 14.23 1.99 3.35
C LYS A 156 15.25 2.55 4.36
N ASP A 157 15.70 3.78 4.20
CA ASP A 157 16.71 4.36 5.09
C ASP A 157 16.17 4.58 6.51
N ARG A 158 14.96 5.12 6.64
CA ARG A 158 14.27 5.25 7.93
C ARG A 158 14.01 3.90 8.59
N LEU A 159 13.64 2.89 7.80
CA LEU A 159 13.49 1.52 8.30
C LEU A 159 14.82 0.98 8.83
N ARG A 160 15.93 1.24 8.13
CA ARG A 160 17.28 0.84 8.54
C ARG A 160 17.69 1.48 9.85
N GLU A 161 17.58 2.80 9.95
CA GLU A 161 17.85 3.56 11.18
C GLU A 161 17.07 3.00 12.38
N GLU A 162 15.83 2.57 12.16
CA GLU A 162 15.00 2.03 13.24
C GLU A 162 15.34 0.59 13.59
N PHE A 163 15.49 -0.31 12.61
CA PHE A 163 15.76 -1.72 12.92
C PHE A 163 17.17 -1.96 13.45
N GLU A 164 18.12 -1.06 13.22
CA GLU A 164 19.47 -1.14 13.80
C GLU A 164 19.46 -1.03 15.33
N LYS A 165 18.40 -0.44 15.90
CA LYS A 165 18.16 -0.36 17.35
C LYS A 165 17.53 -1.64 17.92
N CYS A 166 17.25 -2.64 17.06
CA CYS A 166 16.54 -3.85 17.43
C CYS A 166 17.47 -5.07 17.49
N GLU A 167 17.26 -5.93 18.48
CA GLU A 167 17.63 -7.33 18.39
C GLU A 167 16.50 -8.14 17.75
N ILE A 168 16.83 -9.26 17.10
CA ILE A 168 15.82 -10.16 16.54
C ILE A 168 15.45 -11.20 17.60
N LEU A 169 14.17 -11.30 17.93
CA LEU A 169 13.65 -12.31 18.85
C LEU A 169 12.56 -13.13 18.17
N CYS A 170 12.55 -14.44 18.44
CA CYS A 170 11.35 -15.22 18.13
C CYS A 170 10.21 -14.86 19.09
N ALA A 171 8.96 -15.06 18.65
CA ALA A 171 7.77 -14.72 19.41
C ALA A 171 7.74 -15.35 20.82
N ASN A 172 8.26 -16.57 20.99
CA ASN A 172 8.38 -17.20 22.30
C ASN A 172 9.37 -16.45 23.21
N CYS A 173 10.59 -16.17 22.74
CA CYS A 173 11.60 -15.43 23.50
C CYS A 173 11.16 -14.01 23.81
N HIS A 174 10.53 -13.33 22.85
CA HIS A 174 9.98 -11.99 23.02
C HIS A 174 8.91 -11.95 24.11
N ARG A 175 8.03 -12.95 24.16
CA ARG A 175 7.04 -13.08 25.24
C ARG A 175 7.66 -13.38 26.59
N LYS A 176 8.66 -14.27 26.67
CA LYS A 176 9.38 -14.56 27.91
C LYS A 176 10.02 -13.30 28.49
N LEU A 177 10.58 -12.45 27.64
CA LEU A 177 11.21 -11.19 28.05
C LEU A 177 10.20 -10.20 28.66
N HIS A 178 8.99 -10.10 28.09
CA HIS A 178 7.94 -9.20 28.58
C HIS A 178 6.94 -9.87 29.52
N TYR A 179 7.20 -11.10 29.95
CA TYR A 179 6.26 -11.83 30.77
C TYR A 179 6.25 -11.29 32.20
N THR A 180 5.07 -10.86 32.64
CA THR A 180 4.78 -10.57 34.04
C THR A 180 3.76 -11.58 34.53
N GLU A 181 4.01 -12.17 35.69
CA GLU A 181 3.12 -13.16 36.27
C GLU A 181 1.75 -12.55 36.59
N PRO A 182 0.63 -13.19 36.21
CA PRO A 182 -0.68 -12.64 36.49
C PRO A 182 -1.03 -12.72 37.97
N GLU A 183 -1.42 -11.59 38.57
CA GLU A 183 -1.86 -11.53 39.97
C GLU A 183 -3.26 -12.13 40.19
N ARG A 184 -4.14 -12.02 39.19
CA ARG A 184 -5.55 -12.46 39.30
C ARG A 184 -5.68 -13.98 39.16
N ASP A 185 -6.35 -14.61 40.12
CA ASP A 185 -6.59 -16.06 40.17
C ASP A 185 -7.16 -16.67 38.88
N ARG A 186 -8.02 -15.94 38.18
CA ARG A 186 -8.61 -16.45 36.92
C ARG A 186 -7.57 -16.52 35.81
N ARG A 187 -6.68 -15.53 35.70
CA ARG A 187 -5.59 -15.52 34.71
C ARG A 187 -4.56 -16.59 35.06
N ARG A 188 -4.23 -16.75 36.35
CA ARG A 188 -3.38 -17.85 36.83
C ARG A 188 -3.95 -19.20 36.45
N TRP A 189 -5.23 -19.45 36.74
CA TRP A 189 -5.93 -20.68 36.36
C TRP A 189 -5.85 -20.98 34.86
N VAL A 190 -6.00 -19.97 34.00
CA VAL A 190 -5.83 -20.15 32.54
C VAL A 190 -4.37 -20.46 32.16
N HIS A 191 -3.39 -19.80 32.79
CA HIS A 191 -1.97 -20.08 32.59
C HIS A 191 -1.60 -21.51 33.02
N ASP A 192 -2.13 -21.99 34.14
CA ASP A 192 -1.91 -23.35 34.63
C ASP A 192 -2.45 -24.38 33.64
N ARG A 193 -3.63 -24.13 33.06
CA ARG A 193 -4.20 -24.97 31.99
C ARG A 193 -3.29 -25.04 30.77
N LYS A 194 -2.78 -23.89 30.30
CA LYS A 194 -1.81 -23.85 29.19
C LYS A 194 -0.56 -24.67 29.52
N ARG A 195 0.01 -24.46 30.71
CA ARG A 195 1.23 -25.16 31.16
C ARG A 195 1.03 -26.67 31.25
N ALA A 196 -0.12 -27.13 31.75
CA ALA A 196 -0.43 -28.55 31.90
C ALA A 196 -0.55 -29.26 30.54
N THR A 197 -1.05 -28.57 29.51
CA THR A 197 -1.18 -29.13 28.16
C THR A 197 0.12 -29.03 27.36
N GLY A 198 0.83 -27.89 27.44
CA GLY A 198 1.99 -27.62 26.58
C GLY A 198 1.59 -27.34 25.13
N CYS A 199 2.58 -27.02 24.28
CA CYS A 199 2.36 -26.85 22.86
C CYS A 199 2.09 -28.21 22.17
N ALA A 200 1.06 -28.29 21.33
CA ALA A 200 0.74 -29.49 20.58
C ALA A 200 1.76 -29.83 19.45
N ARG A 201 2.66 -28.90 19.10
CA ARG A 201 3.58 -29.03 17.95
C ARG A 201 5.06 -29.02 18.29
N CYS A 202 5.43 -28.69 19.53
CA CYS A 202 6.81 -28.71 19.99
C CYS A 202 6.89 -28.84 21.51
N THR A 203 8.10 -28.88 22.05
CA THR A 203 8.35 -29.10 23.49
C THR A 203 8.16 -27.85 24.37
N GLU A 204 7.73 -26.72 23.80
CA GLU A 204 7.50 -25.50 24.59
C GLU A 204 6.33 -25.70 25.56
N ALA A 205 6.60 -25.48 26.85
CA ALA A 205 5.64 -25.66 27.94
C ALA A 205 5.49 -24.41 28.82
N ASN A 206 6.25 -23.34 28.57
CA ASN A 206 6.13 -22.10 29.31
C ASN A 206 4.81 -21.41 28.96
N SER A 207 3.94 -21.23 29.95
CA SER A 207 2.60 -20.65 29.76
C SER A 207 2.62 -19.22 29.19
N ALA A 208 3.72 -18.47 29.39
CA ALA A 208 3.93 -17.17 28.76
C ALA A 208 3.95 -17.24 27.22
N CYS A 209 4.40 -18.37 26.67
CA CYS A 209 4.55 -18.57 25.23
C CYS A 209 3.33 -19.22 24.59
N LEU A 210 2.40 -19.78 25.37
CA LEU A 210 1.31 -20.61 24.86
C LEU A 210 0.04 -19.78 24.61
N ASP A 211 -0.68 -20.10 23.55
CA ASP A 211 -1.99 -19.55 23.18
C ASP A 211 -2.99 -20.68 22.91
N PHE A 212 -4.27 -20.35 23.07
CA PHE A 212 -5.36 -21.19 22.60
C PHE A 212 -5.66 -20.81 21.15
N HIS A 213 -5.41 -21.74 20.24
CA HIS A 213 -5.67 -21.63 18.82
C HIS A 213 -7.02 -22.32 18.50
N HIS A 214 -7.82 -21.66 17.66
CA HIS A 214 -9.03 -22.24 17.10
C HIS A 214 -8.75 -22.60 15.65
N ASP A 215 -9.12 -23.81 15.24
CA ASP A 215 -9.16 -24.14 13.83
C ASP A 215 -10.28 -23.32 13.17
N SER A 216 -10.02 -22.78 11.98
CA SER A 216 -10.81 -21.77 11.26
C SER A 216 -12.31 -22.07 11.09
N ASN A 217 -12.74 -23.32 11.32
CA ASN A 217 -14.14 -23.75 11.27
C ASN A 217 -14.90 -23.61 12.60
N THR A 218 -14.24 -23.27 13.70
CA THR A 218 -14.87 -23.06 15.01
C THR A 218 -14.91 -21.57 15.35
N LYS A 219 -16.03 -20.90 15.05
CA LYS A 219 -16.28 -19.51 15.48
C LYS A 219 -16.62 -19.48 16.98
N GLY A 220 -15.58 -19.52 17.81
CA GLY A 220 -15.62 -19.37 19.26
C GLY A 220 -15.28 -17.95 19.75
N ALA A 221 -15.58 -17.66 21.01
CA ALA A 221 -15.15 -16.43 21.65
C ALA A 221 -13.76 -16.63 22.27
N SER A 222 -12.74 -15.92 21.80
CA SER A 222 -11.37 -15.98 22.34
C SER A 222 -11.33 -16.11 23.87
N VAL A 223 -10.61 -17.11 24.37
CA VAL A 223 -10.39 -17.34 25.81
C VAL A 223 -9.91 -16.06 26.51
N THR A 224 -9.06 -15.26 25.87
CA THR A 224 -8.61 -13.97 26.39
C THR A 224 -9.76 -12.99 26.60
N ARG A 225 -10.69 -12.93 25.63
CA ARG A 225 -11.90 -12.09 25.73
C ARG A 225 -12.83 -12.58 26.83
N LEU A 226 -13.08 -13.88 26.92
CA LEU A 226 -13.92 -14.46 27.97
C LEU A 226 -13.39 -14.17 29.39
N VAL A 227 -12.07 -14.18 29.56
CA VAL A 227 -11.42 -13.79 30.83
C VAL A 227 -11.58 -12.30 31.11
N ALA A 228 -11.40 -11.44 30.10
CA ALA A 228 -11.55 -9.99 30.24
C ALA A 228 -13.00 -9.60 30.58
N ASP A 229 -13.97 -10.24 29.93
CA ASP A 229 -15.42 -10.03 30.14
C ASP A 229 -15.93 -10.64 31.46
N GLY A 230 -15.05 -11.24 32.27
CA GLY A 230 -15.44 -11.78 33.57
C GLY A 230 -16.35 -13.01 33.49
N ARG A 231 -16.36 -13.75 32.38
CA ARG A 231 -17.17 -14.98 32.23
C ARG A 231 -16.77 -16.10 33.19
N THR A 232 -17.72 -16.95 33.57
CA THR A 232 -17.51 -18.02 34.55
C THR A 232 -16.41 -19.00 34.11
N ARG A 233 -15.75 -19.65 35.08
CA ARG A 233 -14.71 -20.66 34.78
C ARG A 233 -15.25 -21.79 33.92
N ASP A 234 -16.51 -22.20 34.11
CA ASP A 234 -17.14 -23.24 33.30
C ASP A 234 -17.28 -22.81 31.84
N ARG A 235 -17.76 -21.59 31.55
CA ARG A 235 -17.85 -21.10 30.17
C ARG A 235 -16.48 -21.00 29.51
N ILE A 236 -15.46 -20.57 30.26
CA ILE A 236 -14.09 -20.51 29.76
C ILE A 236 -13.54 -21.92 29.50
N ARG A 237 -13.82 -22.88 30.39
CA ARG A 237 -13.41 -24.28 30.21
C ARG A 237 -13.99 -24.87 28.94
N THR A 238 -15.29 -24.69 28.68
CA THR A 238 -15.94 -25.17 27.46
C THR A 238 -15.28 -24.61 26.20
N GLU A 239 -14.82 -23.35 26.23
CA GLU A 239 -14.07 -22.78 25.11
C GLU A 239 -12.70 -23.45 24.95
N ILE A 240 -11.97 -23.61 26.06
CA ILE A 240 -10.64 -24.22 26.07
C ILE A 240 -10.66 -25.65 25.50
N GLU A 241 -11.72 -26.41 25.77
CA GLU A 241 -11.91 -27.78 25.26
C GLU A 241 -12.03 -27.85 23.73
N GLN A 242 -12.36 -26.74 23.08
CA GLN A 242 -12.42 -26.62 21.62
C GLN A 242 -11.14 -26.06 21.00
N CYS A 243 -10.14 -25.73 21.82
CA CYS A 243 -8.91 -25.10 21.37
C CYS A 243 -7.73 -26.07 21.34
N THR A 244 -6.87 -25.91 20.35
CA THR A 244 -5.52 -26.50 20.34
C THR A 244 -4.55 -25.55 21.03
N VAL A 245 -3.73 -26.02 21.97
CA VAL A 245 -2.70 -25.17 22.59
C VAL A 245 -1.46 -25.15 21.72
N LEU A 246 -1.07 -23.97 21.24
CA LEU A 246 0.14 -23.77 20.43
C LEU A 246 1.03 -22.72 21.08
N CYS A 247 2.35 -22.89 21.01
CA CYS A 247 3.28 -21.81 21.36
C CYS A 247 3.23 -20.72 20.29
N ALA A 248 3.60 -19.49 20.65
CA ALA A 248 3.53 -18.32 19.78
C ALA A 248 4.29 -18.53 18.46
N ASN A 249 5.44 -19.22 18.49
CA ASN A 249 6.17 -19.55 17.27
C ASN A 249 5.37 -20.50 16.35
N CYS A 250 4.84 -21.61 16.89
CA CYS A 250 4.06 -22.57 16.12
C CYS A 250 2.73 -21.98 15.63
N HIS A 251 2.09 -21.15 16.45
CA HIS A 251 0.85 -20.45 16.10
C HIS A 251 1.06 -19.47 14.95
N ARG A 252 2.16 -18.70 14.96
CA ARG A 252 2.47 -17.80 13.84
C ARG A 252 2.81 -18.55 12.56
N LYS A 253 3.55 -19.66 12.66
CA LYS A 253 3.86 -20.52 11.49
C LYS A 253 2.58 -21.03 10.81
N GLU A 254 1.51 -21.28 11.56
CA GLU A 254 0.23 -21.71 11.00
C GLU A 254 -0.45 -20.63 10.15
N HIS A 255 -0.34 -19.37 10.56
CA HIS A 255 -0.98 -18.23 9.90
C HIS A 255 -0.03 -17.43 9.02
N TYR A 256 1.16 -17.97 8.74
CA TYR A 256 2.16 -17.23 8.00
C TYR A 256 1.90 -17.34 6.49
N GLU A 257 1.54 -16.22 5.89
CA GLU A 257 1.50 -16.03 4.45
C GLU A 257 2.73 -15.22 4.04
N PRO A 258 3.67 -15.79 3.27
CA PRO A 258 4.85 -15.06 2.83
C PRO A 258 4.45 -13.90 1.88
N PRO A 259 5.16 -12.77 1.93
CA PRO A 259 4.96 -11.70 0.95
C PRO A 259 5.23 -12.21 -0.47
N GLU A 260 4.41 -11.77 -1.44
CA GLU A 260 4.60 -12.11 -2.84
C GLU A 260 5.97 -11.63 -3.32
N TYR A 261 6.79 -12.58 -3.78
CA TYR A 261 8.13 -12.33 -4.30
C TYR A 261 8.00 -11.98 -5.79
N GLU A 262 8.04 -10.68 -6.10
CA GLU A 262 8.32 -10.26 -7.48
C GLU A 262 9.84 -10.26 -7.66
N SER A 263 10.37 -11.26 -8.38
CA SER A 263 11.75 -11.23 -8.85
C SER A 263 12.00 -9.93 -9.65
N PRO A 264 13.19 -9.31 -9.49
CA PRO A 264 13.51 -8.04 -10.14
C PRO A 264 13.47 -8.10 -11.67
#